data_AF-A0A9P6EY70-F1
#
_entry.id   AF-A0A9P6EY70-F1
#
_cell.length_a   1.000
_cell.length_b   1.000
_cell.length_c   1.000
_cell.angle_alpha   90.00
_cell.angle_beta   90.00
_cell.angle_gamma   90.00
#
_symmetry.space_group_name_H-M   'P 1'
#
loop_
_entity.id
_entity.type
_entity.pdbx_description
1 polymer ?
#
loop_
_entity_poly.entity_id
_entity_poly.type
_entity_poly.pdbx_seq_one_letter_code
_entity_poly.pdbx_strand_id
1 'polypeptide(L)'
;MGVLRPDLIMKGVVPIIMAGIIGIYGLVVSVLIANGFEQQMSLFAGFIQLGAGLSVGLAGMAAGFAVGIVGDAGVRASAQQPRLFTGM
;
A
#
# COMPACT_ATOMS: atom_id res chain seq x y z
N MET A 1 -9.84 -18.05 -7.31
CA MET A 1 -11.07 -17.39 -7.84
C MET A 1 -11.17 -17.44 -9.35
N GLY A 2 -10.17 -16.94 -10.11
CA GLY A 2 -10.29 -16.72 -11.55
C GLY A 2 -10.58 -17.96 -12.43
N VAL A 3 -10.28 -19.17 -11.98
CA VAL A 3 -10.55 -20.41 -12.75
C VAL A 3 -11.98 -20.90 -12.58
N LEU A 4 -12.56 -20.80 -11.38
CA LEU A 4 -13.88 -21.35 -11.04
C LEU A 4 -15.02 -20.33 -11.21
N ARG A 5 -14.72 -19.03 -11.03
CA ARG A 5 -15.69 -17.93 -11.17
C ARG A 5 -15.03 -16.72 -11.85
N PRO A 6 -14.93 -16.72 -13.19
CA PRO A 6 -14.27 -15.66 -13.94
C PRO A 6 -14.98 -14.30 -13.82
N ASP A 7 -16.30 -14.29 -13.60
CA ASP A 7 -17.09 -13.05 -13.47
C ASP A 7 -16.69 -12.19 -12.25
N LEU A 8 -16.08 -12.81 -11.23
CA LEU A 8 -15.65 -12.12 -10.00
C LEU A 8 -14.23 -11.55 -10.09
N ILE A 9 -13.52 -11.75 -11.20
CA ILE A 9 -12.13 -11.30 -11.38
C ILE A 9 -12.01 -9.78 -11.19
N MET A 10 -12.88 -8.99 -11.83
CA MET A 10 -12.87 -7.52 -11.72
C MET A 10 -12.94 -7.04 -10.26
N LYS A 11 -13.77 -7.68 -9.44
CA LYS A 11 -13.87 -7.37 -8.00
C LYS A 11 -12.64 -7.84 -7.22
N GLY A 12 -12.06 -8.98 -7.60
CA GLY A 12 -10.87 -9.54 -6.97
C GLY A 12 -9.58 -8.73 -7.18
N VAL A 13 -9.57 -7.76 -8.11
CA VAL A 13 -8.40 -6.89 -8.36
C VAL A 13 -8.31 -5.73 -7.35
N VAL A 14 -9.39 -5.41 -6.62
CA VAL A 14 -9.42 -4.24 -5.71
C VAL A 14 -8.31 -4.27 -4.65
N PRO A 15 -8.04 -5.38 -3.94
CA PRO A 15 -6.94 -5.43 -2.97
C PRO A 15 -5.55 -5.20 -3.61
N ILE A 16 -5.37 -5.59 -4.87
CA ILE A 16 -4.12 -5.38 -5.62
C ILE A 16 -3.92 -3.89 -5.89
N ILE A 17 -4.99 -3.19 -6.30
CA ILE A 17 -4.96 -1.74 -6.51
C ILE A 17 -4.63 -1.01 -5.19
N MET A 18 -5.24 -1.42 -4.08
CA MET A 18 -4.98 -0.83 -2.77
C MET A 18 -3.52 -1.02 -2.31
N ALA A 19 -2.93 -2.19 -2.58
CA ALA A 19 -1.50 -2.41 -2.34
C ALA A 19 -0.62 -1.48 -3.20
N GLY A 20 -1.01 -1.21 -4.45
CA GLY A 20 -0.30 -0.29 -5.34
C GLY A 20 -0.28 1.15 -4.86
N ILE A 21 -1.39 1.64 -4.27
CA ILE A 21 -1.49 3.02 -3.76
C ILE A 21 -0.48 3.29 -2.63
N ILE A 22 -0.20 2.29 -1.79
CA ILE A 22 0.80 2.41 -0.71
C ILE A 22 2.20 2.70 -1.30
N GLY A 23 2.55 2.07 -2.42
CA GLY A 23 3.81 2.35 -3.12
C GLY A 23 3.89 3.77 -3.65
N ILE A 24 2.78 4.32 -4.14
CA ILE A 24 2.70 5.70 -4.64
C ILE A 24 2.93 6.69 -3.49
N TYR A 25 2.42 6.42 -2.28
CA TYR A 25 2.70 7.27 -1.11
C TYR A 25 4.20 7.36 -0.80
N GLY A 26 4.91 6.22 -0.85
CA GLY A 26 6.37 6.20 -0.70
C GLY A 26 7.10 6.98 -1.80
N LEU A 27 6.66 6.84 -3.05
CA LEU A 27 7.22 7.57 -4.18
C LEU A 27 7.07 9.09 -4.01
N VAL A 28 5.87 9.56 -3.66
CA VAL A 28 5.60 10.99 -3.46
C VAL A 28 6.51 11.57 -2.38
N VAL A 29 6.66 10.87 -1.25
CA VAL A 29 7.52 11.33 -0.15
C VAL A 29 8.99 11.35 -0.55
N SER A 30 9.45 10.35 -1.30
CA SER A 30 10.82 10.33 -1.85
C SER A 30 11.08 11.52 -2.77
N VAL A 31 10.14 11.85 -3.67
CA VAL A 31 10.25 13.01 -4.57
C VAL A 31 10.28 14.33 -3.79
N LEU A 32 9.45 14.48 -2.75
CA LEU A 32 9.45 15.67 -1.91
C LEU A 32 10.79 15.85 -1.16
N ILE A 33 11.34 14.77 -0.62
CA ILE A 33 12.66 14.79 0.04
C ILE A 33 13.76 15.12 -0.98
N ALA A 34 13.72 14.51 -2.17
CA ALA A 34 14.69 14.74 -3.24
C ALA A 34 14.76 16.21 -3.67
N ASN A 35 13.61 16.88 -3.79
CA ASN A 35 13.53 18.30 -4.13
C ASN A 35 13.98 19.23 -2.99
N GLY A 36 14.03 18.74 -1.75
CA GLY A 36 14.43 19.51 -0.57
C GLY A 36 15.91 19.35 -0.19
N PHE A 37 16.73 18.69 -1.02
CA PHE A 37 18.16 18.55 -0.75
C PHE A 37 18.94 19.80 -1.18
N GLU A 38 19.70 20.34 -0.23
CA GLU A 38 20.64 21.45 -0.47
C GLU A 38 22.04 21.07 0.01
N GLN A 39 23.07 21.62 -0.65
CA GLN A 39 24.47 21.31 -0.31
C GLN A 39 24.88 21.83 1.08
N GLN A 40 24.24 22.89 1.56
CA GLN A 40 24.40 23.42 2.91
C GLN A 40 23.11 23.23 3.71
N MET A 41 22.92 22.03 4.26
CA MET A 41 21.76 21.70 5.07
C MET A 41 22.13 21.61 6.55
N SER A 42 21.25 22.07 7.44
CA SER A 42 21.43 21.85 8.88
C SER A 42 21.28 20.37 9.22
N LEU A 43 22.04 19.89 10.21
CA LEU A 43 21.91 18.52 10.74
C LEU A 43 20.48 18.20 11.18
N PHE A 44 19.75 19.18 11.71
CA PHE A 44 18.35 19.04 12.09
C PHE A 44 17.46 18.69 10.89
N ALA A 45 17.58 19.44 9.79
CA ALA A 45 16.80 19.17 8.58
C ALA A 45 17.11 17.77 7.99
N GLY A 46 18.37 17.33 8.06
CA GLY A 46 18.75 15.98 7.64
C GLY A 46 18.12 14.87 8.49
N PHE A 47 18.08 15.03 9.81
CA PHE A 47 17.40 14.06 10.68
C PHE A 47 15.89 14.04 10.48
N ILE A 48 15.27 15.19 10.19
CA ILE A 48 13.85 15.26 9.85
C ILE A 48 13.56 14.50 8.55
N GLN A 49 14.38 14.67 7.50
CA GLN A 49 14.21 13.93 6.24
C GLN A 49 14.40 12.42 6.41
N LEU A 50 15.39 12.01 7.21
CA LEU A 50 15.60 10.59 7.55
C LEU A 50 14.40 10.00 8.29
N GLY A 51 13.88 10.71 9.30
CA GLY A 51 12.69 10.30 10.05
C GLY A 51 11.43 10.24 9.19
N ALA A 52 11.24 11.22 8.30
CA ALA A 52 10.13 11.25 7.35
C ALA A 52 10.17 10.02 6.42
N GLY A 53 11.33 9.69 5.85
CA GLY A 53 11.49 8.50 5.00
C GLY A 53 11.23 7.19 5.76
N LEU A 54 11.80 7.03 6.96
CA LEU A 54 11.63 5.81 7.76
C LEU A 54 10.19 5.60 8.24
N SER A 55 9.52 6.67 8.67
CA SER A 55 8.12 6.58 9.14
C SER A 55 7.18 6.09 8.04
N VAL A 56 7.27 6.67 6.84
CA VAL A 56 6.43 6.28 5.69
C VAL A 56 6.82 4.90 5.16
N GLY A 57 8.12 4.59 5.09
CA GLY A 57 8.60 3.30 4.61
C GLY A 57 8.16 2.12 5.49
N LEU A 58 8.37 2.23 6.80
CA LEU A 58 8.00 1.16 7.74
C LEU A 58 6.48 1.02 7.89
N ALA A 59 5.74 2.14 7.94
CA ALA A 59 4.28 2.11 7.96
C ALA A 59 3.70 1.53 6.66
N GLY A 60 4.25 1.90 5.51
CA GLY A 60 3.87 1.36 4.20
C GLY A 60 4.13 -0.14 4.09
N MET A 61 5.25 -0.62 4.60
CA MET A 61 5.55 -2.05 4.64
C MET A 61 4.54 -2.83 5.50
N ALA A 62 4.25 -2.34 6.71
CA ALA A 62 3.27 -2.95 7.60
C ALA A 62 1.86 -2.96 6.98
N ALA A 63 1.45 -1.86 6.36
CA ALA A 63 0.17 -1.75 5.65
C ALA A 63 0.10 -2.72 4.45
N GLY A 64 1.19 -2.84 3.68
CA GLY A 64 1.28 -3.77 2.55
C GLY A 64 1.10 -5.23 2.98
N PHE A 65 1.70 -5.64 4.10
CA PHE A 65 1.48 -6.97 4.67
C PHE A 65 0.03 -7.20 5.09
N ALA A 66 -0.58 -6.22 5.79
CA ALA A 66 -1.97 -6.32 6.22
C ALA A 66 -2.92 -6.44 5.02
N VAL A 67 -2.76 -5.59 3.99
CA VAL A 67 -3.57 -5.61 2.77
C VAL A 67 -3.39 -6.92 2.01
N GLY A 68 -2.17 -7.45 1.92
CA GLY A 68 -1.91 -8.73 1.26
C GLY A 68 -2.63 -9.90 1.93
N ILE A 69 -2.55 -10.00 3.26
CA ILE A 69 -3.18 -11.08 4.03
C ILE A 69 -4.71 -10.98 3.99
N VAL A 70 -5.26 -9.78 4.26
CA VAL A 70 -6.71 -9.54 4.21
C VAL A 70 -7.23 -9.71 2.79
N GLY A 71 -6.46 -9.29 1.79
CA GLY A 71 -6.78 -9.45 0.37
C GLY A 71 -6.93 -10.91 -0.04
N ASP A 72 -5.94 -11.76 0.25
CA ASP A 72 -6.01 -13.19 -0.11
C ASP A 72 -7.15 -13.92 0.62
N ALA A 73 -7.31 -13.68 1.93
CA ALA A 73 -8.41 -14.26 2.69
C ALA A 73 -9.77 -13.76 2.17
N GLY A 74 -9.87 -12.46 1.89
CA GLY A 74 -11.09 -11.80 1.48
C GLY A 74 -11.58 -12.20 0.09
N VAL A 75 -10.68 -12.34 -0.90
CA VAL A 75 -11.06 -12.84 -2.23
C VAL A 75 -11.47 -14.31 -2.18
N ARG A 76 -10.91 -15.13 -1.29
CA ARG A 76 -11.35 -16.53 -1.12
C ARG A 76 -12.74 -16.60 -0.48
N ALA A 77 -12.98 -15.83 0.57
CA ALA A 77 -14.24 -15.82 1.28
C ALA A 77 -15.38 -15.20 0.43
N SER A 78 -15.09 -14.14 -0.32
CA SER A 78 -16.03 -13.54 -1.29
C SER A 78 -16.43 -14.49 -2.42
N ALA A 79 -15.65 -15.54 -2.68
CA ALA A 79 -15.96 -16.54 -3.71
C ALA A 79 -17.06 -17.48 -3.23
N GLN A 80 -17.09 -17.75 -1.92
CA GLN A 80 -18.09 -18.58 -1.27
C GLN A 80 -19.35 -17.77 -0.97
N GLN A 81 -19.21 -16.56 -0.42
CA GLN A 81 -20.32 -15.68 -0.07
C GLN A 81 -20.16 -14.27 -0.66
N PRO A 82 -20.86 -13.94 -1.77
CA PRO A 82 -20.68 -12.66 -2.48
C PRO A 82 -20.99 -11.41 -1.66
N ARG A 83 -21.83 -11.54 -0.61
CA ARG A 83 -22.17 -10.44 0.30
C ARG A 83 -21.01 -10.02 1.21
N LEU A 84 -19.99 -10.87 1.35
CA LEU A 84 -18.83 -10.57 2.18
C LEU A 84 -17.91 -9.50 1.55
N PHE A 85 -18.01 -9.29 0.24
CA PHE A 85 -17.18 -8.31 -0.47
C PHE A 85 -17.31 -6.87 0.06
N THR A 86 -18.50 -6.49 0.55
CA THR A 86 -18.75 -5.16 1.14
C THR A 86 -18.59 -5.12 2.66
N GLY A 87 -18.46 -6.27 3.31
CA GLY A 87 -18.23 -6.40 4.76
C GLY A 87 -16.76 -6.58 5.13
N MET A 88 -15.88 -6.52 4.13
CA MET A 88 -14.42 -6.59 4.21
C MET A 88 -13.81 -5.20 4.07
#